data_AF-A0A6A7BAW8-F1
#
_entry.id   AF-A0A6A7BAW8-F1
#
_cell.length_a   1.000
_cell.length_b   1.000
_cell.length_c   1.000
_cell.angle_alpha   90.00
_cell.angle_beta   90.00
_cell.angle_gamma   90.00
#
_symmetry.space_group_name_H-M   'P 1'
#
loop_
_entity.id
_entity.type
_entity.pdbx_description
1 polymer ?
#
loop_
_entity_poly.entity_id
_entity_poly.type
_entity_poly.pdbx_seq_one_letter_code
_entity_poly.pdbx_strand_id
1 'polypeptide(L)'
;MMVLPIYRRALLDAKQNTSQTRCVVPEDILLQIISRCCINGLLTFRLTNKRTRALIDNYIATLAPAVARSTFPQSELLLAPLDSRRQYTLRWLVGLIPRQLAAIVVDQHRVGFDLSYARYGIDAEDPAGDELRRRVTTGWYILQEVYALSEDAPSKASLPKDSRDRLYKAKILEMFHKSQVDVEYLKEREDIILERRLLYLETLSVQDVKDFKLMMTMLSYVFNLSRKNIGPEYEPWVFDWDGGIDRQRDFRKGKSWLTWFVLSQGYKMFWDQWWHLPPNSAVNHIRDLALAAWKPIPQILADHQRQVTQQFQEAVDKKADFLNDFSASNPFRYFGDQRRFIGSGPRTSSFKQTMEHVPFLVKFRCPNELLERYKALQPRASDKRPEPR
;
A
#
# COMPACT_ATOMS: atom_id res chain seq x y z
N MET A 1 26.71 25.50 62.05
CA MET A 1 27.26 24.68 60.96
C MET A 1 26.59 25.16 59.67
N MET A 2 27.12 26.06 58.82
CA MET A 2 28.46 26.23 58.24
C MET A 2 29.08 24.93 57.71
N VAL A 3 28.97 24.76 56.39
CA VAL A 3 29.71 23.95 55.38
C VAL A 3 28.72 23.71 54.21
N LEU A 4 28.94 23.97 52.90
CA LEU A 4 29.98 24.61 52.10
C LEU A 4 29.35 24.99 50.71
N PRO A 5 29.68 26.15 50.11
CA PRO A 5 29.20 26.60 48.79
C PRO A 5 29.98 26.01 47.58
N ILE A 6 30.48 24.78 47.68
CA ILE A 6 31.40 24.19 46.68
C ILE A 6 30.65 23.44 45.56
N TYR A 7 29.43 22.95 45.80
CA TYR A 7 28.69 22.17 44.79
C TYR A 7 28.02 23.00 43.68
N ARG A 8 27.90 24.33 43.86
CA ARG A 8 27.28 25.20 42.84
C ARG A 8 28.25 25.67 41.76
N ARG A 9 29.56 25.68 42.05
CA ARG A 9 30.60 26.08 41.08
C ARG A 9 30.96 24.93 40.12
N ALA A 10 31.03 23.69 40.62
CA ALA A 10 31.28 22.52 39.78
C ALA A 10 30.18 22.25 38.72
N LEU A 11 28.92 22.60 39.00
CA LEU A 11 27.80 22.48 38.05
C LEU A 11 27.74 23.62 37.01
N LEU A 12 28.39 24.76 37.30
CA LEU A 12 28.53 25.86 36.35
C LEU A 12 29.79 25.72 35.49
N ASP A 13 30.87 25.17 36.04
CA ASP A 13 32.10 24.87 35.29
C ASP A 13 31.95 23.63 34.38
N ALA A 14 31.11 22.66 34.75
CA ALA A 14 30.71 21.55 33.87
C ALA A 14 29.81 22.00 32.68
N LYS A 15 29.19 23.18 32.78
CA LYS A 15 28.43 23.80 31.67
C LYS A 15 29.28 24.66 30.74
N GLN A 16 30.51 25.00 31.12
CA GLN A 16 31.40 25.84 30.29
C GLN A 16 32.50 25.05 29.56
N ASN A 17 32.78 23.79 29.95
CA ASN A 17 33.82 22.96 29.33
C ASN A 17 33.34 21.77 28.49
N THR A 18 32.04 21.67 28.20
CA THR A 18 31.54 20.85 27.08
C THR A 18 31.56 21.65 25.77
N SER A 19 32.70 22.27 25.49
CA SER A 19 33.16 22.52 24.12
C SER A 19 33.53 21.17 23.51
N GLN A 20 32.52 20.29 23.44
CA GLN A 20 32.56 19.03 22.72
C GLN A 20 32.82 19.47 21.28
N THR A 21 34.09 19.40 20.86
CA THR A 21 34.50 19.57 19.47
C THR A 21 33.68 18.59 18.68
N ARG A 22 32.52 19.04 18.19
CA ARG A 22 31.64 18.25 17.34
C ARG A 22 32.52 17.88 16.17
N CYS A 23 32.84 16.59 16.07
CA CYS A 23 33.54 16.06 14.91
C CYS A 23 32.61 16.36 13.71
N VAL A 24 32.92 17.44 13.01
CA VAL A 24 32.15 17.88 11.86
C VAL A 24 32.64 17.03 10.70
N VAL A 25 31.80 16.09 10.27
CA VAL A 25 32.03 15.34 9.03
C VAL A 25 32.10 16.35 7.88
N PRO A 26 33.16 16.33 7.05
CA PRO A 26 33.25 17.16 5.85
C PRO A 26 32.06 16.95 4.90
N GLU A 27 31.65 18.01 4.19
CA GLU A 27 30.42 17.99 3.37
C GLU A 27 30.54 17.06 2.16
N ASP A 28 31.71 16.98 1.55
CA ASP A 28 32.04 16.06 0.47
C ASP A 28 31.89 14.59 0.90
N ILE A 29 32.34 14.24 2.10
CA ILE A 29 32.16 12.90 2.67
C ILE A 29 30.68 12.63 2.92
N LEU A 30 29.94 13.61 3.46
CA LEU A 30 28.51 13.47 3.70
C LEU A 30 27.72 13.30 2.40
N LEU A 31 28.07 14.04 1.33
CA LEU A 31 27.48 13.88 0.00
C LEU A 31 27.74 12.48 -0.56
N GLN A 32 28.95 11.94 -0.40
CA GLN A 32 29.26 10.57 -0.81
C GLN A 32 28.41 9.53 -0.07
N ILE A 33 28.30 9.65 1.26
CA ILE A 33 27.45 8.76 2.07
C ILE A 33 25.99 8.83 1.61
N ILE A 34 25.45 10.05 1.46
CA ILE A 34 24.06 10.27 1.06
C ILE A 34 23.80 9.73 -0.35
N SER A 35 24.74 9.87 -1.28
CA SER A 35 24.59 9.37 -2.65
C SER A 35 24.43 7.85 -2.76
N ARG A 36 24.83 7.10 -1.73
CA ARG A 36 24.72 5.64 -1.64
C ARG A 36 23.51 5.17 -0.84
N CYS A 37 22.74 6.10 -0.26
CA CYS A 37 21.55 5.78 0.50
C CYS A 37 20.38 5.45 -0.42
N CYS A 38 19.40 4.72 0.11
CA CYS A 38 18.08 4.60 -0.52
C CYS A 38 17.22 5.85 -0.24
N ILE A 39 16.06 5.96 -0.90
CA ILE A 39 15.11 7.08 -0.72
C ILE A 39 14.79 7.31 0.76
N ASN A 40 14.46 6.25 1.50
CA ASN A 40 14.13 6.36 2.94
C ASN A 40 15.31 6.87 3.76
N GLY A 41 16.54 6.45 3.43
CA GLY A 41 17.76 6.97 4.04
C GLY A 41 17.93 8.46 3.79
N LEU A 42 17.79 8.91 2.54
CA LEU A 42 17.87 10.34 2.18
C LEU A 42 16.84 11.18 2.93
N LEU A 43 15.58 10.72 2.97
CA LEU A 43 14.50 11.42 3.67
C LEU A 43 14.78 11.52 5.18
N THR A 44 15.29 10.44 5.78
CA THR A 44 15.70 10.43 7.19
C THR A 44 16.84 11.40 7.44
N PHE A 45 17.90 11.37 6.61
CA PHE A 45 19.02 12.32 6.71
C PHE A 45 18.55 13.79 6.63
N ARG A 46 17.59 14.10 5.76
CA ARG A 46 17.02 15.44 5.60
C ARG A 46 16.26 15.94 6.84
N LEU A 47 15.81 15.03 7.71
CA LEU A 47 15.12 15.36 8.96
C LEU A 47 16.06 15.50 10.16
N THR A 48 17.34 15.09 10.05
CA THR A 48 18.28 15.08 11.19
C THR A 48 18.67 16.46 11.71
N ASN A 49 19.09 17.38 10.83
CA ASN A 49 19.47 18.73 11.21
C ASN A 49 19.39 19.72 10.01
N LYS A 50 19.36 21.03 10.32
CA LYS A 50 19.23 22.10 9.31
C LYS A 50 20.35 22.12 8.27
N ARG A 51 21.59 21.81 8.66
CA ARG A 51 22.75 21.81 7.77
C ARG A 51 22.65 20.67 6.75
N THR A 52 22.38 19.44 7.19
CA THR A 52 22.19 18.29 6.30
C THR A 52 21.02 18.52 5.34
N ARG A 53 19.92 19.13 5.82
CA ARG A 53 18.80 19.52 4.95
C ARG A 53 19.24 20.50 3.85
N ALA A 54 19.92 21.59 4.22
CA ALA A 54 20.39 22.59 3.26
C ALA A 54 21.37 21.98 2.25
N LEU A 55 22.27 21.10 2.69
CA LEU A 55 23.19 20.36 1.82
C LEU A 55 22.42 19.47 0.82
N ILE A 56 21.46 18.68 1.29
CA ILE A 56 20.62 17.85 0.40
C ILE A 56 19.86 18.71 -0.60
N ASP A 57 19.24 19.79 -0.16
CA ASP A 57 18.43 20.66 -1.02
C ASP A 57 19.30 21.36 -2.08
N ASN A 58 20.52 21.78 -1.73
CA ASN A 58 21.48 22.39 -2.67
C ASN A 58 22.01 21.40 -3.73
N TYR A 59 22.19 20.12 -3.37
CA TYR A 59 22.78 19.10 -4.24
C TYR A 59 21.76 18.08 -4.76
N ILE A 60 20.46 18.34 -4.63
CA ILE A 60 19.40 17.36 -4.97
C ILE A 60 19.46 16.91 -6.43
N ALA A 61 19.85 17.79 -7.36
CA ALA A 61 19.96 17.46 -8.77
C ALA A 61 21.01 16.37 -9.07
N THR A 62 22.03 16.26 -8.21
CA THR A 62 23.07 15.22 -8.30
C THR A 62 22.74 14.02 -7.41
N LEU A 63 22.21 14.27 -6.21
CA LEU A 63 21.90 13.22 -5.24
C LEU A 63 20.70 12.37 -5.67
N ALA A 64 19.63 12.98 -6.18
CA ALA A 64 18.40 12.27 -6.53
C ALA A 64 18.62 11.11 -7.51
N PRO A 65 19.29 11.28 -8.67
CA PRO A 65 19.54 10.15 -9.58
C PRO A 65 20.48 9.09 -8.98
N ALA A 66 21.41 9.45 -8.09
CA ALA A 66 22.27 8.49 -7.40
C ALA A 66 21.47 7.64 -6.40
N VAL A 67 20.68 8.30 -5.55
CA VAL A 67 19.78 7.65 -4.57
C VAL A 67 18.73 6.80 -5.27
N ALA A 68 18.21 7.25 -6.43
CA ALA A 68 17.27 6.48 -7.23
C ALA A 68 17.89 5.17 -7.74
N ARG A 69 19.13 5.21 -8.27
CA ARG A 69 19.87 4.00 -8.69
C ARG A 69 20.19 3.06 -7.53
N SER A 70 20.52 3.61 -6.36
CA SER A 70 20.72 2.81 -5.15
C SER A 70 19.42 2.18 -4.64
N THR A 71 18.27 2.81 -4.87
CA THR A 71 16.97 2.30 -4.43
C THR A 71 16.38 1.29 -5.42
N PHE A 72 16.51 1.54 -6.72
CA PHE A 72 15.91 0.74 -7.78
C PHE A 72 16.99 0.14 -8.69
N PRO A 73 17.80 -0.80 -8.18
CA PRO A 73 18.80 -1.44 -9.01
C PRO A 73 18.12 -2.13 -10.20
N GLN A 74 18.67 -1.95 -11.40
CA GLN A 74 18.23 -2.61 -12.64
C GLN A 74 16.87 -2.14 -13.20
N SER A 75 16.29 -1.05 -12.69
CA SER A 75 15.05 -0.46 -13.23
C SER A 75 15.35 0.60 -14.29
N GLU A 76 15.82 0.18 -15.47
CA GLU A 76 16.32 1.07 -16.51
C GLU A 76 15.23 2.00 -17.03
N LEU A 77 14.04 1.47 -17.30
CA LEU A 77 12.91 2.24 -17.80
C LEU A 77 12.38 3.24 -16.75
N LEU A 78 12.35 2.84 -15.48
CA LEU A 78 11.96 3.74 -14.38
C LEU A 78 12.94 4.90 -14.22
N LEU A 79 14.23 4.60 -14.38
CA LEU A 79 15.36 5.51 -14.17
C LEU A 79 15.86 6.19 -15.45
N ALA A 80 15.05 6.17 -16.51
CA ALA A 80 15.37 6.84 -17.77
C ALA A 80 15.84 8.29 -17.51
N PRO A 81 16.94 8.73 -18.14
CA PRO A 81 17.45 10.08 -17.96
C PRO A 81 16.39 11.13 -18.28
N LEU A 82 16.36 12.20 -17.48
CA LEU A 82 15.51 13.35 -17.74
C LEU A 82 16.22 14.30 -18.71
N ASP A 83 15.45 15.05 -19.50
CA ASP A 83 15.98 16.01 -20.47
C ASP A 83 16.83 17.10 -19.81
N SER A 84 16.52 17.46 -18.56
CA SER A 84 17.23 18.50 -17.82
C SER A 84 17.54 18.09 -16.39
N ARG A 85 18.77 18.39 -15.95
CA ARG A 85 19.20 18.15 -14.56
C ARG A 85 18.33 18.87 -13.52
N ARG A 86 17.68 19.98 -13.90
CA ARG A 86 16.81 20.75 -12.99
C ARG A 86 15.52 20.00 -12.63
N GLN A 87 15.14 18.98 -13.40
CA GLN A 87 13.95 18.18 -13.14
C GLN A 87 14.18 17.15 -12.02
N TYR A 88 15.45 16.84 -11.70
CA TYR A 88 15.81 16.02 -10.55
C TYR A 88 15.55 16.79 -9.24
N THR A 89 14.38 16.52 -8.67
CA THR A 89 13.89 17.14 -7.43
C THR A 89 13.58 16.05 -6.40
N LEU A 90 13.40 16.45 -5.14
CA LEU A 90 12.94 15.52 -4.10
C LEU A 90 11.55 14.96 -4.43
N ARG A 91 10.68 15.78 -5.05
CA ARG A 91 9.35 15.36 -5.52
C ARG A 91 9.46 14.31 -6.61
N TRP A 92 10.35 14.50 -7.59
CA TRP A 92 10.62 13.49 -8.63
C TRP A 92 11.06 12.17 -8.00
N LEU A 93 12.00 12.24 -7.05
CA LEU A 93 12.55 11.05 -6.39
C LEU A 93 11.48 10.26 -5.61
N VAL A 94 10.68 10.94 -4.79
CA VAL A 94 9.56 10.31 -4.06
C VAL A 94 8.50 9.79 -5.02
N GLY A 95 8.26 10.49 -6.13
CA GLY A 95 7.35 10.06 -7.20
C GLY A 95 7.78 8.78 -7.93
N LEU A 96 9.01 8.29 -7.73
CA LEU A 96 9.44 6.99 -8.25
C LEU A 96 8.81 5.82 -7.47
N ILE A 97 8.42 5.99 -6.20
CA ILE A 97 7.80 4.93 -5.40
C ILE A 97 6.51 4.42 -6.05
N PRO A 98 5.48 5.24 -6.31
CA PRO A 98 4.25 4.76 -6.95
C PRO A 98 4.48 4.24 -8.37
N ARG A 99 5.49 4.75 -9.09
CA ARG A 99 5.89 4.22 -10.42
C ARG A 99 6.48 2.81 -10.32
N GLN A 100 7.32 2.55 -9.31
CA GLN A 100 7.85 1.22 -9.03
C GLN A 100 6.73 0.27 -8.61
N LEU A 101 5.80 0.70 -7.74
CA LEU A 101 4.64 -0.11 -7.38
C LEU A 101 3.78 -0.46 -8.60
N ALA A 102 3.61 0.48 -9.54
CA ALA A 102 2.93 0.21 -10.79
C ALA A 102 3.68 -0.81 -11.66
N ALA A 103 5.00 -0.71 -11.75
CA ALA A 103 5.82 -1.68 -12.48
C ALA A 103 5.69 -3.09 -11.88
N ILE A 104 5.78 -3.21 -10.55
CA ILE A 104 5.59 -4.48 -9.83
C ILE A 104 4.21 -5.06 -10.09
N VAL A 105 3.13 -4.27 -9.93
CA VAL A 105 1.77 -4.76 -10.12
C VAL A 105 1.55 -5.22 -11.55
N VAL A 106 2.00 -4.46 -12.56
CA VAL A 106 1.83 -4.81 -13.98
C VAL A 106 2.62 -6.05 -14.37
N ASP A 107 3.84 -6.21 -13.85
CA ASP A 107 4.68 -7.36 -14.12
C ASP A 107 4.15 -8.62 -13.42
N GLN A 108 3.96 -8.52 -12.10
CA GLN A 108 3.62 -9.65 -11.25
C GLN A 108 2.13 -10.01 -11.29
N HIS A 109 1.29 -9.25 -12.00
CA HIS A 109 -0.12 -9.57 -12.20
C HIS A 109 -0.33 -11.01 -12.70
N ARG A 110 0.62 -11.55 -13.49
CA ARG A 110 0.60 -12.94 -13.98
C ARG A 110 0.64 -13.98 -12.86
N VAL A 111 1.28 -13.67 -11.74
CA VAL A 111 1.40 -14.54 -10.56
C VAL A 111 0.06 -14.68 -9.82
N GLY A 112 -0.83 -13.71 -9.98
CA GLY A 112 -2.20 -13.78 -9.45
C GLY A 112 -3.09 -14.83 -10.13
N PHE A 113 -2.65 -15.39 -11.26
CA PHE A 113 -3.34 -16.46 -11.98
C PHE A 113 -2.57 -17.77 -11.80
N ASP A 114 -3.27 -18.87 -11.56
CA ASP A 114 -2.64 -20.19 -11.53
C ASP A 114 -1.91 -20.51 -12.86
N LEU A 115 -0.94 -21.42 -12.78
CA LEU A 115 0.14 -21.77 -13.73
C LEU A 115 -0.21 -21.88 -15.23
N SER A 116 -1.48 -21.90 -15.62
CA SER A 116 -1.93 -21.98 -17.02
C SER A 116 -1.97 -20.64 -17.76
N TYR A 117 -1.77 -19.50 -17.08
CA TYR A 117 -1.94 -18.17 -17.69
C TYR A 117 -0.76 -17.21 -17.50
N ALA A 118 0.42 -17.58 -17.99
CA ALA A 118 1.57 -16.65 -18.17
C ALA A 118 1.26 -15.39 -19.04
N ARG A 119 0.01 -15.24 -19.51
CA ARG A 119 -0.47 -14.24 -20.47
C ARG A 119 -0.95 -12.92 -19.82
N TYR A 120 -1.00 -12.83 -18.50
CA TYR A 120 -1.63 -11.70 -17.79
C TYR A 120 -0.64 -10.83 -17.01
N GLY A 121 0.45 -10.41 -17.66
CA GLY A 121 1.43 -9.46 -17.12
C GLY A 121 2.30 -8.90 -18.24
N ILE A 122 2.90 -7.73 -18.00
CA ILE A 122 3.85 -7.08 -18.91
C ILE A 122 5.13 -6.84 -18.11
N ASP A 123 6.27 -7.33 -18.61
CA ASP A 123 7.55 -7.23 -17.91
C ASP A 123 7.86 -5.76 -17.58
N ALA A 124 8.47 -5.52 -16.41
CA ALA A 124 8.69 -4.16 -15.90
C ALA A 124 9.51 -3.27 -16.86
N GLU A 125 10.44 -3.87 -17.60
CA GLU A 125 11.31 -3.20 -18.56
C GLU A 125 10.79 -3.22 -20.02
N ASP A 126 9.58 -3.76 -20.28
CA ASP A 126 8.97 -3.75 -21.62
C ASP A 126 8.19 -2.43 -21.84
N PRO A 127 8.61 -1.53 -22.75
CA PRO A 127 7.95 -0.25 -23.01
C PRO A 127 6.47 -0.36 -23.42
N ALA A 128 6.02 -1.51 -23.92
CA ALA A 128 4.61 -1.75 -24.25
C ALA A 128 3.68 -1.59 -23.02
N GLY A 129 4.23 -1.72 -21.82
CA GLY A 129 3.52 -1.53 -20.56
C GLY A 129 3.46 -0.09 -20.05
N ASP A 130 4.11 0.89 -20.70
CA ASP A 130 4.27 2.25 -20.17
C ASP A 130 2.94 2.95 -19.93
N GLU A 131 2.02 2.84 -20.88
CA GLU A 131 0.70 3.46 -20.72
C GLU A 131 -0.08 2.83 -19.55
N LEU A 132 -0.06 1.50 -19.42
CA LEU A 132 -0.70 0.82 -18.29
C LEU A 132 -0.04 1.22 -16.96
N ARG A 133 1.29 1.21 -16.88
CA ARG A 133 2.03 1.62 -15.68
C ARG A 133 1.77 3.07 -15.31
N ARG A 134 1.67 3.98 -16.29
CA ARG A 134 1.32 5.39 -16.06
C ARG A 134 -0.06 5.51 -15.40
N ARG A 135 -1.07 4.83 -15.95
CA ARG A 135 -2.44 4.82 -15.39
C ARG A 135 -2.48 4.21 -13.99
N VAL A 136 -1.80 3.07 -13.79
CA VAL A 136 -1.70 2.44 -12.47
C VAL A 136 -0.98 3.36 -11.46
N THR A 137 0.04 4.10 -11.91
CA THR A 137 0.73 5.11 -11.09
C THR A 137 -0.22 6.22 -10.64
N THR A 138 -1.08 6.73 -11.53
CA THR A 138 -2.14 7.69 -11.18
C THR A 138 -3.04 7.13 -10.09
N GLY A 139 -3.47 5.86 -10.22
CA GLY A 139 -4.24 5.18 -9.19
C GLY A 139 -3.55 5.12 -7.83
N TRP A 140 -2.24 4.88 -7.80
CA TRP A 140 -1.45 4.90 -6.56
C TRP A 140 -1.39 6.28 -5.90
N TYR A 141 -1.27 7.36 -6.68
CA TYR A 141 -1.35 8.72 -6.13
C TYR A 141 -2.71 8.98 -5.50
N ILE A 142 -3.79 8.60 -6.18
CA ILE A 142 -5.15 8.75 -5.64
C ILE A 142 -5.32 7.96 -4.34
N LEU A 143 -4.80 6.72 -4.27
CA LEU A 143 -4.83 5.94 -3.04
C LEU A 143 -4.12 6.64 -1.88
N GLN A 144 -2.99 7.31 -2.14
CA GLN A 144 -2.26 8.06 -1.12
C GLN A 144 -3.03 9.28 -0.61
N GLU A 145 -3.68 10.02 -1.50
CA GLU A 145 -4.53 11.15 -1.11
C GLU A 145 -5.75 10.68 -0.32
N VAL A 146 -6.39 9.59 -0.74
CA VAL A 146 -7.50 8.96 0.00
C VAL A 146 -7.09 8.52 1.41
N TYR A 147 -5.86 8.03 1.55
CA TYR A 147 -5.25 7.71 2.86
C TYR A 147 -4.98 8.97 3.69
N ALA A 148 -4.39 10.02 3.10
CA ALA A 148 -4.11 11.27 3.79
C ALA A 148 -5.38 11.89 4.41
N LEU A 149 -6.52 11.81 3.71
CA LEU A 149 -7.82 12.24 4.24
C LEU A 149 -8.27 11.47 5.48
N SER A 150 -7.84 10.21 5.65
CA SER A 150 -8.12 9.40 6.84
C SER A 150 -7.24 9.74 8.03
N GLU A 151 -5.99 10.12 7.78
CA GLU A 151 -5.06 10.60 8.81
C GLU A 151 -5.47 11.98 9.34
N ASP A 152 -5.90 12.87 8.44
CA ASP A 152 -6.33 14.25 8.77
C ASP A 152 -7.72 14.32 9.43
N ALA A 153 -8.38 13.17 9.61
CA ALA A 153 -9.68 13.10 10.26
C ALA A 153 -9.60 13.62 11.71
N PRO A 154 -10.59 14.40 12.17
CA PRO A 154 -10.53 15.02 13.49
C PRO A 154 -10.37 13.95 14.57
N SER A 155 -9.39 14.18 15.44
CA SER A 155 -9.28 13.46 16.70
C SER A 155 -10.50 13.75 17.59
N LYS A 156 -10.72 12.91 18.59
CA LYS A 156 -11.82 13.05 19.57
C LYS A 156 -11.81 14.42 20.26
N ALA A 157 -10.64 15.02 20.41
CA ALA A 157 -10.45 16.33 21.00
C ALA A 157 -10.88 17.50 20.09
N SER A 158 -10.85 17.31 18.76
CA SER A 158 -11.12 18.34 17.76
C SER A 158 -12.54 18.35 17.21
N LEU A 159 -13.43 17.46 17.69
CA LEU A 159 -14.82 17.43 17.22
C LEU A 159 -15.57 18.75 17.54
N PRO A 160 -16.53 19.16 16.69
CA PRO A 160 -17.42 20.28 16.98
C PRO A 160 -18.13 20.12 18.34
N LYS A 161 -18.47 21.25 18.97
CA LYS A 161 -19.10 21.25 20.30
C LYS A 161 -20.43 20.50 20.31
N ASP A 162 -21.20 20.58 19.22
CA ASP A 162 -22.49 19.89 19.09
C ASP A 162 -22.35 18.36 19.04
N SER A 163 -21.34 17.83 18.35
CA SER A 163 -21.00 16.40 18.38
C SER A 163 -20.52 15.97 19.77
N ARG A 164 -19.72 16.82 20.43
CA ARG A 164 -19.30 16.57 21.82
C ARG A 164 -20.50 16.53 22.77
N ASP A 165 -21.48 17.39 22.62
CA ASP A 165 -22.67 17.43 23.48
C ASP A 165 -23.58 16.20 23.26
N ARG A 166 -23.70 15.70 22.02
CA ARG A 166 -24.37 14.41 21.73
C ARG A 166 -23.63 13.23 22.39
N LEU A 167 -22.30 13.17 22.23
CA LEU A 167 -21.44 12.19 22.89
C LEU A 167 -21.53 12.28 24.41
N TYR A 168 -21.61 13.49 24.97
CA TYR A 168 -21.70 13.69 26.42
C TYR A 168 -23.05 13.24 26.98
N LYS A 169 -24.15 13.51 26.27
CA LYS A 169 -25.49 13.01 26.62
C LYS A 169 -25.55 11.48 26.55
N ALA A 170 -24.97 10.88 25.52
CA ALA A 170 -24.83 9.41 25.44
C ALA A 170 -23.97 8.86 26.58
N LYS A 171 -22.87 9.53 26.93
CA LYS A 171 -21.94 9.13 28.00
C LYS A 171 -22.54 9.20 29.42
N ILE A 172 -23.50 10.10 29.66
CA ILE A 172 -24.25 10.16 30.93
C ILE A 172 -25.23 8.98 31.04
N LEU A 173 -25.82 8.53 29.93
CA LEU A 173 -26.66 7.33 29.88
C LEU A 173 -25.84 6.03 29.90
N GLU A 174 -24.59 6.05 29.43
CA GLU A 174 -23.72 4.87 29.25
C GLU A 174 -22.57 4.76 30.25
N MET A 175 -22.68 5.33 31.47
CA MET A 175 -21.62 5.19 32.51
C MET A 175 -21.25 3.73 32.86
N PHE A 176 -21.99 2.74 32.35
CA PHE A 176 -21.70 1.31 32.45
C PHE A 176 -21.12 0.64 31.18
N HIS A 177 -21.02 1.32 30.02
CA HIS A 177 -20.63 0.73 28.72
C HIS A 177 -19.63 1.59 27.94
N LYS A 178 -18.42 1.81 28.50
CA LYS A 178 -17.33 2.56 27.87
C LYS A 178 -17.00 2.13 26.43
N SER A 179 -17.26 0.87 26.07
CA SER A 179 -17.04 0.31 24.73
C SER A 179 -18.02 0.84 23.67
N GLN A 180 -19.25 1.22 24.03
CA GLN A 180 -20.26 1.70 23.07
C GLN A 180 -19.99 3.13 22.62
N VAL A 181 -19.75 4.06 23.57
CA VAL A 181 -19.32 5.45 23.28
C VAL A 181 -18.12 5.50 22.32
N ASP A 182 -17.14 4.61 22.48
CA ASP A 182 -15.96 4.59 21.63
C ASP A 182 -16.27 4.08 20.20
N VAL A 183 -17.21 3.14 20.04
CA VAL A 183 -17.66 2.66 18.73
C VAL A 183 -18.41 3.74 17.97
N GLU A 184 -19.36 4.43 18.61
CA GLU A 184 -20.14 5.49 17.95
C GLU A 184 -19.27 6.67 17.51
N TYR A 185 -18.29 7.06 18.34
CA TYR A 185 -17.28 8.05 17.93
C TYR A 185 -16.48 7.59 16.71
N LEU A 186 -16.07 6.33 16.65
CA LEU A 186 -15.31 5.80 15.51
C LEU A 186 -16.18 5.77 14.24
N LYS A 187 -17.47 5.44 14.33
CA LYS A 187 -18.41 5.53 13.21
C LYS A 187 -18.54 6.96 12.69
N GLU A 188 -18.76 7.94 13.57
CA GLU A 188 -18.84 9.36 13.19
C GLU A 188 -17.55 9.81 12.50
N ARG A 189 -16.38 9.36 12.98
CA ARG A 189 -15.10 9.62 12.30
C ARG A 189 -15.06 9.03 10.90
N GLU A 190 -15.50 7.78 10.71
CA GLU A 190 -15.54 7.14 9.39
C GLU A 190 -16.52 7.85 8.43
N ASP A 191 -17.64 8.39 8.93
CA ASP A 191 -18.59 9.16 8.13
C ASP A 191 -17.98 10.48 7.64
N ILE A 192 -17.25 11.19 8.51
CA ILE A 192 -16.50 12.40 8.12
C ILE A 192 -15.41 12.07 7.09
N ILE A 193 -14.72 10.93 7.25
CA ILE A 193 -13.72 10.46 6.28
C ILE A 193 -14.39 10.18 4.92
N LEU A 194 -15.54 9.51 4.92
CA LEU A 194 -16.30 9.24 3.71
C LEU A 194 -16.71 10.53 3.00
N GLU A 195 -17.28 11.50 3.72
CA GLU A 195 -17.68 12.79 3.16
C GLU A 195 -16.49 13.48 2.47
N ARG A 196 -15.34 13.56 3.14
CA ARG A 196 -14.11 14.14 2.58
C ARG A 196 -13.62 13.40 1.34
N ARG A 197 -13.66 12.06 1.36
CA ARG A 197 -13.26 11.23 0.21
C ARG A 197 -14.21 11.43 -0.97
N LEU A 198 -15.51 11.58 -0.73
CA LEU A 198 -16.49 11.88 -1.79
C LEU A 198 -16.26 13.27 -2.39
N LEU A 199 -16.00 14.29 -1.56
CA LEU A 199 -15.65 15.63 -2.05
C LEU A 199 -14.34 15.61 -2.87
N TYR A 200 -13.31 14.91 -2.41
CA TYR A 200 -12.08 14.74 -3.18
C TYR A 200 -12.35 14.02 -4.50
N LEU A 201 -13.15 12.95 -4.48
CA LEU A 201 -13.54 12.22 -5.69
C LEU A 201 -14.21 13.14 -6.71
N GLU A 202 -15.02 14.12 -6.29
CA GLU A 202 -15.65 15.11 -7.17
C GLU A 202 -14.62 15.99 -7.90
N THR A 203 -13.49 16.30 -7.26
CA THR A 203 -12.40 17.10 -7.88
C THR A 203 -11.61 16.36 -8.97
N LEU A 204 -11.63 15.03 -8.96
CA LEU A 204 -10.85 14.22 -9.90
C LEU A 204 -11.45 14.23 -11.31
N SER A 205 -10.61 14.08 -12.34
CA SER A 205 -11.12 13.87 -13.69
C SER A 205 -11.74 12.47 -13.82
N VAL A 206 -12.65 12.27 -14.79
CA VAL A 206 -13.22 10.93 -15.06
C VAL A 206 -12.11 9.92 -15.37
N GLN A 207 -11.06 10.35 -16.07
CA GLN A 207 -9.93 9.47 -16.42
C GLN A 207 -9.13 9.05 -15.17
N ASP A 208 -8.88 9.97 -14.25
CA ASP A 208 -8.19 9.66 -12.98
C ASP A 208 -8.97 8.63 -12.15
N VAL A 209 -10.30 8.75 -12.12
CA VAL A 209 -11.16 7.78 -11.43
C VAL A 209 -11.12 6.40 -12.11
N LYS A 210 -11.10 6.36 -13.45
CA LYS A 210 -10.89 5.11 -14.22
C LYS A 210 -9.52 4.50 -13.92
N ASP A 211 -8.48 5.32 -13.80
CA ASP A 211 -7.12 4.91 -13.47
C ASP A 211 -7.02 4.33 -12.05
N PHE A 212 -7.69 4.96 -11.08
CA PHE A 212 -7.84 4.42 -9.73
C PHE A 212 -8.57 3.07 -9.72
N LYS A 213 -9.68 2.95 -10.48
CA LYS A 213 -10.43 1.69 -10.56
C LYS A 213 -9.62 0.58 -11.22
N LEU A 214 -8.85 0.90 -12.26
CA LEU A 214 -7.93 -0.01 -12.92
C LEU A 214 -6.87 -0.54 -11.94
N MET A 215 -6.23 0.37 -11.18
CA MET A 215 -5.25 0.00 -10.16
C MET A 215 -5.86 -0.91 -9.09
N MET A 216 -7.02 -0.55 -8.53
CA MET A 216 -7.72 -1.37 -7.53
C MET A 216 -8.13 -2.75 -8.09
N THR A 217 -8.48 -2.81 -9.37
CA THR A 217 -8.79 -4.07 -10.06
C THR A 217 -7.57 -4.98 -10.12
N MET A 218 -6.40 -4.44 -10.46
CA MET A 218 -5.15 -5.21 -10.48
C MET A 218 -4.71 -5.62 -9.07
N LEU A 219 -4.85 -4.73 -8.08
CA LEU A 219 -4.55 -5.05 -6.68
C LEU A 219 -5.41 -6.18 -6.12
N SER A 220 -6.62 -6.37 -6.62
CA SER A 220 -7.46 -7.48 -6.15
C SER A 220 -6.81 -8.87 -6.34
N TYR A 221 -5.86 -8.99 -7.27
CA TYR A 221 -5.10 -10.23 -7.53
C TYR A 221 -3.91 -10.45 -6.59
N VAL A 222 -3.50 -9.43 -5.86
CA VAL A 222 -2.44 -9.52 -4.85
C VAL A 222 -2.87 -10.40 -3.68
N PHE A 223 -4.14 -10.33 -3.32
CA PHE A 223 -4.70 -11.05 -2.18
C PHE A 223 -5.11 -12.46 -2.60
N ASN A 224 -4.34 -13.45 -2.15
CA ASN A 224 -4.53 -14.84 -2.56
C ASN A 224 -4.78 -15.75 -1.37
N LEU A 225 -5.71 -16.69 -1.58
CA LEU A 225 -5.93 -17.85 -0.73
C LEU A 225 -5.20 -19.04 -1.33
N SER A 226 -4.00 -19.33 -0.82
CA SER A 226 -3.37 -20.57 -1.19
C SER A 226 -3.94 -21.73 -0.38
N ARG A 227 -4.33 -22.80 -1.07
CA ARG A 227 -4.62 -24.11 -0.45
C ARG A 227 -3.38 -24.71 0.24
N LYS A 228 -2.18 -24.22 -0.06
CA LYS A 228 -0.96 -24.65 0.62
C LYS A 228 -0.82 -24.00 2.01
N ASN A 229 -1.59 -22.96 2.30
CA ASN A 229 -1.61 -22.28 3.59
C ASN A 229 -2.70 -22.88 4.51
N ILE A 230 -2.75 -24.22 4.60
CA ILE A 230 -3.62 -24.94 5.53
C ILE A 230 -2.77 -25.28 6.75
N GLY A 231 -3.24 -24.94 7.93
CA GLY A 231 -2.58 -25.29 9.20
C GLY A 231 -2.84 -24.27 10.30
N PRO A 232 -2.57 -24.64 11.57
CA PRO A 232 -2.71 -23.73 12.70
C PRO A 232 -1.74 -22.54 12.64
N GLU A 233 -0.68 -22.64 11.84
CA GLU A 233 0.35 -21.61 11.63
C GLU A 233 -0.18 -20.35 10.96
N TYR A 234 -1.32 -20.44 10.27
CA TYR A 234 -1.95 -19.30 9.62
C TYR A 234 -3.25 -18.96 10.36
N GLU A 235 -3.38 -17.70 10.77
CA GLU A 235 -4.58 -17.18 11.40
C GLU A 235 -5.79 -17.24 10.44
N PRO A 236 -7.00 -17.51 10.96
CA PRO A 236 -8.20 -17.53 10.16
C PRO A 236 -8.40 -16.23 9.38
N TRP A 237 -8.96 -16.42 8.19
CA TRP A 237 -9.26 -15.41 7.20
C TRP A 237 -10.07 -14.24 7.80
N VAL A 238 -9.55 -13.02 7.71
CA VAL A 238 -10.22 -11.79 8.19
C VAL A 238 -11.25 -11.23 7.23
N PHE A 239 -11.42 -11.86 6.07
CA PHE A 239 -12.39 -11.40 5.11
C PHE A 239 -13.70 -12.15 5.27
N ASP A 240 -14.55 -11.57 6.09
CA ASP A 240 -16.00 -11.36 5.97
C ASP A 240 -16.84 -11.82 4.75
N TRP A 241 -16.38 -12.73 3.88
CA TRP A 241 -17.18 -13.21 2.76
C TRP A 241 -17.16 -14.72 2.56
N ASP A 242 -18.37 -15.20 2.31
CA ASP A 242 -18.68 -16.59 2.00
C ASP A 242 -18.67 -16.87 0.48
N GLY A 243 -18.45 -15.83 -0.35
CA GLY A 243 -18.68 -15.80 -1.80
C GLY A 243 -17.78 -16.69 -2.68
N GLY A 244 -16.95 -17.55 -2.10
CA GLY A 244 -16.22 -18.58 -2.86
C GLY A 244 -15.21 -18.02 -3.88
N ILE A 245 -15.50 -18.17 -5.18
CA ILE A 245 -14.61 -17.78 -6.29
C ILE A 245 -14.67 -16.26 -6.55
N ASP A 246 -15.73 -15.56 -6.11
CA ASP A 246 -15.99 -14.15 -6.45
C ASP A 246 -15.26 -13.14 -5.52
N ARG A 247 -14.32 -13.57 -4.68
CA ARG A 247 -13.69 -12.74 -3.63
C ARG A 247 -12.98 -11.48 -4.16
N GLN A 248 -12.34 -11.58 -5.32
CA GLN A 248 -11.69 -10.43 -5.95
C GLN A 248 -12.72 -9.38 -6.42
N ARG A 249 -13.94 -9.80 -6.78
CA ARG A 249 -15.03 -8.91 -7.17
C ARG A 249 -15.54 -8.12 -5.98
N ASP A 250 -15.65 -8.79 -4.85
CA ASP A 250 -16.09 -8.23 -3.58
C ASP A 250 -15.11 -7.15 -3.09
N PHE A 251 -13.79 -7.41 -3.13
CA PHE A 251 -12.77 -6.38 -2.90
C PHE A 251 -12.95 -5.16 -3.82
N ARG A 252 -13.14 -5.39 -5.13
CA ARG A 252 -13.33 -4.33 -6.13
C ARG A 252 -14.61 -3.51 -5.94
N LYS A 253 -15.65 -4.09 -5.33
CA LYS A 253 -16.92 -3.42 -5.05
C LYS A 253 -16.93 -2.69 -3.70
N GLY A 254 -15.83 -2.72 -2.95
CA GLY A 254 -15.75 -2.07 -1.64
C GLY A 254 -16.57 -2.74 -0.55
N LYS A 255 -17.09 -3.94 -0.80
CA LYS A 255 -17.90 -4.65 0.18
C LYS A 255 -17.04 -5.24 1.32
N SER A 256 -15.70 -5.15 1.21
CA SER A 256 -14.74 -5.85 2.06
C SER A 256 -14.27 -4.92 3.14
N TRP A 257 -14.06 -5.47 4.32
CA TRP A 257 -13.22 -4.79 5.26
C TRP A 257 -11.77 -4.63 4.77
N LEU A 258 -11.23 -5.57 3.98
CA LEU A 258 -9.88 -5.38 3.43
C LEU A 258 -9.80 -4.17 2.48
N THR A 259 -10.87 -3.88 1.73
CA THR A 259 -10.91 -2.69 0.88
C THR A 259 -10.82 -1.44 1.74
N TRP A 260 -11.57 -1.40 2.85
CA TRP A 260 -11.44 -0.32 3.84
C TRP A 260 -10.00 -0.20 4.35
N PHE A 261 -9.39 -1.34 4.73
CA PHE A 261 -8.01 -1.40 5.24
C PHE A 261 -7.00 -0.88 4.22
N VAL A 262 -7.12 -1.24 2.94
CA VAL A 262 -6.24 -0.73 1.88
C VAL A 262 -6.37 0.79 1.73
N LEU A 263 -7.60 1.32 1.76
CA LEU A 263 -7.83 2.76 1.69
C LEU A 263 -7.32 3.50 2.94
N SER A 264 -7.35 2.86 4.12
CA SER A 264 -6.92 3.45 5.39
C SER A 264 -5.42 3.30 5.70
N GLN A 265 -4.70 2.46 4.95
CA GLN A 265 -3.23 2.32 5.08
C GLN A 265 -2.45 2.96 3.91
N GLY A 266 -3.12 3.23 2.79
CA GLY A 266 -2.47 3.78 1.60
C GLY A 266 -1.50 2.81 0.94
N TYR A 267 -0.60 3.32 0.09
CA TYR A 267 0.34 2.46 -0.64
C TYR A 267 1.54 2.00 0.20
N LYS A 268 1.79 2.63 1.36
CA LYS A 268 3.02 2.42 2.13
C LYS A 268 3.23 0.96 2.50
N MET A 269 2.18 0.25 2.89
CA MET A 269 2.28 -1.17 3.24
C MET A 269 2.72 -2.06 2.06
N PHE A 270 2.37 -1.69 0.83
CA PHE A 270 2.85 -2.38 -0.38
C PHE A 270 4.30 -2.04 -0.66
N TRP A 271 4.69 -0.78 -0.48
CA TRP A 271 6.10 -0.37 -0.57
C TRP A 271 6.97 -1.11 0.45
N ASP A 272 6.51 -1.20 1.69
CA ASP A 272 7.17 -1.91 2.77
C ASP A 272 7.34 -3.39 2.43
N GLN A 273 6.26 -4.09 2.07
CA GLN A 273 6.32 -5.51 1.72
C GLN A 273 7.14 -5.78 0.45
N TRP A 274 6.91 -5.03 -0.63
CA TRP A 274 7.44 -5.41 -1.94
C TRP A 274 8.87 -4.95 -2.19
N TRP A 275 9.36 -3.95 -1.44
CA TRP A 275 10.64 -3.34 -1.78
C TRP A 275 11.47 -2.85 -0.60
N HIS A 276 10.85 -2.24 0.42
CA HIS A 276 11.60 -1.57 1.47
C HIS A 276 12.07 -2.51 2.58
N LEU A 277 11.23 -3.44 3.05
CA LEU A 277 11.59 -4.32 4.15
C LEU A 277 12.58 -5.41 3.68
N PRO A 278 13.47 -5.87 4.58
CA PRO A 278 14.32 -7.02 4.28
C PRO A 278 13.46 -8.27 4.06
N PRO A 279 13.91 -9.25 3.26
CA PRO A 279 13.11 -10.42 2.86
C PRO A 279 12.40 -11.14 4.02
N ASN A 280 13.09 -11.30 5.16
CA ASN A 280 12.55 -11.99 6.33
C ASN A 280 11.39 -11.24 7.00
N SER A 281 11.34 -9.92 6.88
CA SER A 281 10.29 -9.06 7.45
C SER A 281 9.22 -8.69 6.43
N ALA A 282 9.55 -8.78 5.14
CA ALA A 282 8.66 -8.48 4.04
C ALA A 282 7.58 -9.56 3.87
N VAL A 283 7.94 -10.83 4.03
CA VAL A 283 7.02 -11.95 3.82
C VAL A 283 5.82 -11.84 4.77
N ASN A 284 4.62 -11.74 4.19
CA ASN A 284 3.34 -11.58 4.89
C ASN A 284 3.15 -10.26 5.67
N HIS A 285 3.98 -9.24 5.46
CA HIS A 285 3.88 -7.97 6.17
C HIS A 285 2.47 -7.36 6.14
N ILE A 286 1.87 -7.23 4.95
CA ILE A 286 0.52 -6.67 4.78
C ILE A 286 -0.54 -7.52 5.49
N ARG A 287 -0.41 -8.85 5.44
CA ARG A 287 -1.30 -9.77 6.14
C ARG A 287 -1.24 -9.52 7.63
N ASP A 288 -0.04 -9.47 8.20
CA ASP A 288 0.15 -9.36 9.64
C ASP A 288 -0.36 -8.00 10.15
N LEU A 289 -0.15 -6.93 9.38
CA LEU A 289 -0.77 -5.62 9.66
C LEU A 289 -2.30 -5.69 9.62
N ALA A 290 -2.88 -6.32 8.60
CA ALA A 290 -4.33 -6.46 8.48
C ALA A 290 -4.93 -7.27 9.65
N LEU A 291 -4.27 -8.37 10.05
CA LEU A 291 -4.68 -9.18 11.20
C LEU A 291 -4.59 -8.40 12.51
N ALA A 292 -3.51 -7.66 12.72
CA ALA A 292 -3.32 -6.84 13.91
C ALA A 292 -4.37 -5.73 14.01
N ALA A 293 -4.74 -5.13 12.87
CA ALA A 293 -5.81 -4.13 12.80
C ALA A 293 -7.20 -4.74 13.00
N TRP A 294 -7.47 -5.93 12.44
CA TRP A 294 -8.78 -6.59 12.52
C TRP A 294 -9.13 -7.11 13.90
N LYS A 295 -8.21 -7.84 14.56
CA LYS A 295 -8.45 -8.53 15.84
C LYS A 295 -9.14 -7.69 16.92
N PRO A 296 -8.77 -6.42 17.17
CA PRO A 296 -9.41 -5.60 18.21
C PRO A 296 -10.72 -4.92 17.77
N ILE A 297 -11.12 -5.00 16.49
CA ILE A 297 -12.26 -4.24 15.98
C ILE A 297 -13.59 -4.93 16.35
N PRO A 298 -14.52 -4.20 17.01
CA PRO A 298 -15.87 -4.71 17.22
C PRO A 298 -16.59 -4.93 15.87
N GLN A 299 -17.34 -6.03 15.75
CA GLN A 299 -18.03 -6.39 14.50
C GLN A 299 -18.91 -5.26 13.94
N ILE A 300 -19.63 -4.56 14.82
CA ILE A 300 -20.49 -3.42 14.46
C ILE A 300 -19.70 -2.30 13.77
N LEU A 301 -18.46 -2.03 14.21
CA LEU A 301 -17.59 -1.03 13.58
C LEU A 301 -17.06 -1.54 12.24
N ALA A 302 -16.65 -2.82 12.16
CA ALA A 302 -16.22 -3.43 10.90
C ALA A 302 -17.33 -3.38 9.83
N ASP A 303 -18.57 -3.65 10.21
CA ASP A 303 -19.74 -3.57 9.32
C ASP A 303 -19.97 -2.13 8.82
N HIS A 304 -19.84 -1.13 9.71
CA HIS A 304 -19.90 0.28 9.33
C HIS A 304 -18.78 0.67 8.36
N GLN A 305 -17.55 0.23 8.63
CA GLN A 305 -16.37 0.46 7.77
C GLN A 305 -16.54 -0.13 6.37
N ARG A 306 -17.19 -1.30 6.25
CA ARG A 306 -17.59 -1.86 4.95
C ARG A 306 -18.62 -0.97 4.27
N GLN A 307 -19.67 -0.58 4.98
CA GLN A 307 -20.75 0.22 4.42
C GLN A 307 -20.22 1.53 3.83
N VAL A 308 -19.39 2.27 4.57
CA VAL A 308 -18.80 3.52 4.07
C VAL A 308 -17.86 3.28 2.89
N THR A 309 -17.10 2.18 2.90
CA THR A 309 -16.19 1.84 1.80
C THR A 309 -16.95 1.43 0.54
N GLN A 310 -18.05 0.70 0.71
CA GLN A 310 -18.94 0.34 -0.38
C GLN A 310 -19.55 1.59 -1.01
N GLN A 311 -20.05 2.54 -0.20
CA GLN A 311 -20.57 3.82 -0.70
C GLN A 311 -19.51 4.59 -1.52
N PHE A 312 -18.26 4.64 -1.03
CA PHE A 312 -17.17 5.27 -1.77
C PHE A 312 -16.89 4.55 -3.10
N GLN A 313 -16.84 3.21 -3.12
CA GLN A 313 -16.62 2.45 -4.35
C GLN A 313 -17.78 2.54 -5.34
N GLU A 314 -19.02 2.63 -4.86
CA GLU A 314 -20.19 2.89 -5.71
C GLU A 314 -20.12 4.27 -6.36
N ALA A 315 -19.65 5.29 -5.63
CA ALA A 315 -19.41 6.62 -6.19
C ALA A 315 -18.28 6.61 -7.23
N VAL A 316 -17.19 5.86 -6.97
CA VAL A 316 -16.11 5.62 -7.94
C VAL A 316 -16.65 4.95 -9.21
N ASP A 317 -17.45 3.89 -9.07
CA ASP A 317 -18.01 3.14 -10.22
C ASP A 317 -18.97 4.00 -11.04
N LYS A 318 -19.80 4.81 -10.37
CA LYS A 318 -20.68 5.78 -11.01
C LYS A 318 -19.89 6.83 -11.79
N LYS A 319 -18.86 7.42 -11.18
CA LYS A 319 -18.06 8.48 -11.83
C LYS A 319 -17.13 7.95 -12.93
N ALA A 320 -16.61 6.73 -12.78
CA ALA A 320 -15.84 6.05 -13.82
C ALA A 320 -16.69 5.62 -15.03
N ASP A 321 -18.02 5.74 -14.92
CA ASP A 321 -18.98 5.19 -15.89
C ASP A 321 -18.71 3.71 -16.20
N PHE A 322 -18.44 2.95 -15.14
CA PHE A 322 -17.90 1.59 -15.26
C PHE A 322 -18.82 0.62 -16.02
N LEU A 323 -20.14 0.87 -15.99
CA LEU A 323 -21.13 0.06 -16.70
C LEU A 323 -21.08 0.27 -18.21
N ASN A 324 -20.83 1.50 -18.67
CA ASN A 324 -20.80 1.81 -20.10
C ASN A 324 -19.38 1.75 -20.69
N ASP A 325 -18.34 1.95 -19.87
CA ASP A 325 -16.93 1.87 -20.29
C ASP A 325 -16.09 0.96 -19.39
N PHE A 326 -16.54 -0.29 -19.26
CA PHE A 326 -15.74 -1.34 -18.61
C PHE A 326 -14.36 -1.50 -19.26
N SER A 327 -14.26 -1.23 -20.56
CA SER A 327 -13.04 -1.42 -21.35
C SER A 327 -11.88 -0.56 -20.85
N ALA A 328 -12.15 0.68 -20.42
CA ALA A 328 -11.13 1.59 -19.92
C ALA A 328 -10.63 1.21 -18.52
N SER A 329 -11.41 0.48 -17.73
CA SER A 329 -11.01 0.04 -16.38
C SER A 329 -10.53 -1.42 -16.33
N ASN A 330 -10.50 -2.09 -17.49
CA ASN A 330 -10.16 -3.50 -17.60
C ASN A 330 -8.68 -3.70 -18.00
N PRO A 331 -7.82 -4.26 -17.12
CA PRO A 331 -6.42 -4.50 -17.44
C PRO A 331 -6.22 -5.50 -18.59
N PHE A 332 -7.20 -6.39 -18.86
CA PHE A 332 -7.09 -7.42 -19.89
C PHE A 332 -6.94 -6.88 -21.31
N ARG A 333 -7.39 -5.65 -21.59
CA ARG A 333 -7.20 -5.01 -22.90
C ARG A 333 -5.71 -4.86 -23.22
N TYR A 334 -4.93 -4.37 -22.26
CA TYR A 334 -3.49 -4.19 -22.39
C TYR A 334 -2.75 -5.51 -22.63
N PHE A 335 -3.15 -6.56 -21.91
CA PHE A 335 -2.59 -7.91 -22.10
C PHE A 335 -3.04 -8.57 -23.41
N GLY A 336 -4.20 -8.16 -23.96
CA GLY A 336 -4.71 -8.61 -25.25
C GLY A 336 -3.95 -8.00 -26.43
N ASP A 337 -3.71 -6.69 -26.38
CA ASP A 337 -3.04 -5.97 -27.45
C ASP A 337 -1.57 -6.42 -27.58
N GLN A 338 -0.86 -6.63 -26.47
CA GLN A 338 0.51 -7.16 -26.49
C GLN A 338 0.60 -8.55 -27.15
N ARG A 339 -0.44 -9.38 -27.02
CA ARG A 339 -0.51 -10.71 -27.67
C ARG A 339 -0.64 -10.62 -29.19
N ARG A 340 -1.15 -9.52 -29.74
CA ARG A 340 -1.24 -9.35 -31.20
C ARG A 340 0.10 -8.96 -31.81
N PHE A 341 0.94 -8.26 -31.06
CA PHE A 341 2.27 -7.84 -31.51
C PHE A 341 3.31 -8.95 -31.41
N ILE A 342 3.25 -9.77 -30.35
CA ILE A 342 4.12 -10.92 -30.18
C ILE A 342 3.45 -12.09 -30.88
N GLY A 343 3.80 -12.33 -32.16
CA GLY A 343 3.27 -13.43 -32.96
C GLY A 343 3.33 -14.79 -32.23
N SER A 344 2.64 -15.80 -32.77
CA SER A 344 2.44 -17.14 -32.17
C SER A 344 3.71 -17.97 -31.86
N GLY A 345 4.90 -17.39 -31.97
CA GLY A 345 6.16 -18.02 -31.60
C GLY A 345 6.33 -18.21 -30.08
N PRO A 346 7.24 -19.11 -29.66
CA PRO A 346 7.57 -19.31 -28.25
C PRO A 346 8.04 -17.99 -27.63
N ARG A 347 7.42 -17.60 -26.51
CA ARG A 347 7.79 -16.43 -25.72
C ARG A 347 9.15 -16.65 -25.07
N THR A 348 10.23 -16.35 -25.78
CA THR A 348 11.44 -15.88 -25.12
C THR A 348 11.24 -14.39 -24.94
N SER A 349 10.76 -13.95 -23.76
CA SER A 349 10.79 -12.52 -23.46
C SER A 349 12.25 -12.10 -23.56
N SER A 350 12.57 -11.22 -24.50
CA SER A 350 13.90 -10.64 -24.61
C SER A 350 14.21 -9.71 -23.43
N PHE A 351 13.18 -9.34 -22.66
CA PHE A 351 13.30 -8.49 -21.48
C PHE A 351 13.66 -9.32 -20.25
N LYS A 352 14.62 -8.78 -19.50
CA LYS A 352 15.08 -9.34 -18.23
C LYS A 352 13.96 -9.25 -17.20
N GLN A 353 13.63 -10.36 -16.53
CA GLN A 353 12.72 -10.32 -15.38
C GLN A 353 13.44 -9.65 -14.20
N THR A 354 12.98 -8.47 -13.81
CA THR A 354 13.60 -7.69 -12.72
C THR A 354 12.85 -7.82 -11.39
N MET A 355 11.61 -8.35 -11.40
CA MET A 355 10.74 -8.37 -10.20
C MET A 355 10.48 -9.77 -9.61
N GLU A 356 11.19 -10.82 -10.05
CA GLU A 356 11.00 -12.19 -9.52
C GLU A 356 11.19 -12.32 -8.00
N HIS A 357 12.03 -11.45 -7.43
CA HIS A 357 12.35 -11.43 -6.01
C HIS A 357 11.26 -10.77 -5.14
N VAL A 358 10.28 -10.11 -5.76
CA VAL A 358 9.26 -9.34 -5.04
C VAL A 358 8.25 -10.30 -4.39
N PRO A 359 7.98 -10.21 -3.07
CA PRO A 359 6.96 -11.00 -2.40
C PRO A 359 5.56 -10.45 -2.73
N PHE A 360 5.15 -10.62 -3.98
CA PHE A 360 3.99 -9.99 -4.57
C PHE A 360 2.69 -10.39 -3.85
N LEU A 361 2.47 -11.69 -3.66
CA LEU A 361 1.23 -12.21 -3.09
C LEU A 361 1.13 -11.96 -1.58
N VAL A 362 -0.06 -11.50 -1.15
CA VAL A 362 -0.46 -11.48 0.25
C VAL A 362 -1.26 -12.74 0.54
N LYS A 363 -0.63 -13.66 1.28
CA LYS A 363 -1.08 -15.03 1.49
C LYS A 363 -1.77 -15.19 2.83
N PHE A 364 -3.07 -15.40 2.84
CA PHE A 364 -3.79 -15.75 4.08
C PHE A 364 -4.22 -17.24 4.07
N ARG A 365 -4.72 -17.71 5.22
CA ARG A 365 -5.31 -19.04 5.38
C ARG A 365 -6.65 -19.17 4.64
N CYS A 366 -6.90 -20.32 4.04
CA CYS A 366 -8.23 -20.69 3.58
C CYS A 366 -9.09 -21.15 4.77
N PRO A 367 -10.32 -20.62 4.96
CA PRO A 367 -11.28 -21.14 5.94
C PRO A 367 -11.46 -22.67 5.81
N ASN A 368 -11.57 -23.36 6.94
CA ASN A 368 -11.72 -24.82 6.96
C ASN A 368 -12.99 -25.26 6.21
N GLU A 369 -14.05 -24.46 6.25
CA GLU A 369 -15.33 -24.70 5.60
C GLU A 369 -15.20 -24.75 4.07
N LEU A 370 -14.33 -23.91 3.50
CA LEU A 370 -14.04 -23.94 2.06
C LEU A 370 -13.17 -25.12 1.67
N LEU A 371 -12.29 -25.56 2.57
CA LEU A 371 -11.55 -26.79 2.38
C LEU A 371 -12.50 -28.00 2.37
N GLU A 372 -13.45 -28.06 3.30
CA GLU A 372 -14.45 -29.14 3.36
C GLU A 372 -15.40 -29.11 2.16
N ARG A 373 -15.91 -27.94 1.74
CA ARG A 373 -16.68 -27.80 0.50
C ARG A 373 -15.89 -28.27 -0.72
N TYR A 374 -14.60 -27.93 -0.79
CA TYR A 374 -13.75 -28.35 -1.90
C TYR A 374 -13.50 -29.86 -1.90
N LYS A 375 -13.20 -30.46 -0.72
CA LYS A 375 -13.08 -31.92 -0.57
C LYS A 375 -14.36 -32.64 -0.97
N ALA A 376 -15.53 -32.09 -0.65
CA ALA A 376 -16.82 -32.65 -1.05
C ALA A 376 -17.08 -32.57 -2.56
N LEU A 377 -16.52 -31.56 -3.24
CA LEU A 377 -16.64 -31.36 -4.69
C LEU A 377 -15.57 -32.10 -5.51
N GLN A 378 -14.48 -32.55 -4.89
CA GLN A 378 -13.54 -33.42 -5.59
C GLN A 378 -14.25 -34.75 -5.87
N PRO A 379 -14.34 -35.20 -7.15
CA PRO A 379 -14.82 -36.54 -7.44
C PRO A 379 -14.00 -37.50 -6.61
N ARG A 380 -14.65 -38.40 -5.86
CA ARG A 380 -13.96 -39.45 -5.11
C ARG A 380 -13.04 -40.17 -6.10
N ALA A 381 -11.75 -39.87 -6.08
CA ALA A 381 -10.76 -40.43 -7.01
C ALA A 381 -10.46 -41.92 -6.74
N SER A 382 -11.43 -42.62 -6.16
CA SER A 382 -11.31 -43.97 -5.62
C SER A 382 -12.53 -44.85 -5.90
N ASP A 383 -13.32 -44.57 -6.94
CA ASP A 383 -13.97 -45.67 -7.68
C ASP A 383 -13.02 -46.09 -8.81
N LYS A 384 -11.88 -46.66 -8.39
CA LYS A 384 -11.09 -47.52 -9.27
C LYS A 384 -12.03 -48.66 -9.67
N ARG A 385 -12.58 -48.62 -10.89
CA ARG A 385 -13.23 -49.78 -11.47
C ARG A 385 -12.25 -50.96 -11.32
N PRO A 386 -12.68 -52.12 -10.79
CA PRO A 386 -11.81 -53.28 -10.75
C PRO A 386 -11.32 -53.56 -12.17
N GLU A 387 -10.01 -53.73 -12.34
CA GLU A 387 -9.43 -54.10 -13.62
C GLU A 387 -10.12 -55.39 -14.11
N PRO A 388 -10.62 -55.42 -15.35
CA PRO A 388 -11.16 -56.65 -15.92
C PRO A 388 -10.02 -57.67 -16.01
N ARG A 389 -10.24 -58.84 -15.41
CA ARG A 389 -9.33 -60.00 -15.47
C ARG A 389 -9.29 -60.61 -16.86
#